data_AF-A0A7W1I4B1-F1
#
_entry.id   AF-A0A7W1I4B1-F1
#
_cell.length_a   1.000
_cell.length_b   1.000
_cell.length_c   1.000
_cell.angle_alpha   90.00
_cell.angle_beta   90.00
_cell.angle_gamma   90.00
#
_symmetry.space_group_name_H-M   'P 1'
#
loop_
_entity.id
_entity.type
_entity.pdbx_description
1 polymer ?
#
loop_
_entity_poly.entity_id
_entity_poly.type
_entity_poly.pdbx_seq_one_letter_code
_entity_poly.pdbx_strand_id
1 'polypeptide(L)' 'TTAVRRHQVDAVICWSLDRLGRNMRHLVLLLDEWQSRSVAFVTLREGIDTSTPAGRMMAQMLG' A
#
# COMPACT_ATOMS: atom_id res chain seq x y z
N THR A 1 -9.61 -5.37 1.70
CA THR A 1 -8.57 -6.22 2.34
C THR A 1 -8.82 -7.71 2.17
N THR A 2 -10.07 -8.19 2.13
CA THR A 2 -10.39 -9.63 2.02
C THR A 2 -9.76 -10.32 0.79
N ALA A 3 -9.71 -9.66 -0.37
CA ALA A 3 -9.09 -10.19 -1.58
C ALA A 3 -7.56 -10.38 -1.45
N VAL A 4 -6.87 -9.44 -0.78
CA VAL A 4 -5.42 -9.54 -0.49
C VAL A 4 -5.13 -10.75 0.39
N ARG A 5 -5.95 -10.96 1.43
CA ARG A 5 -5.79 -12.11 2.34
C ARG A 5 -5.99 -13.46 1.66
N ARG A 6 -6.78 -13.48 0.58
CA ARG A 6 -7.02 -14.68 -0.24
C ARG A 6 -6.02 -14.85 -1.39
N HIS A 7 -4.99 -14.01 -1.50
CA HIS A 7 -4.03 -13.99 -2.63
C HIS A 7 -4.74 -13.95 -4.00
N GLN A 8 -5.84 -13.20 -4.08
CA GLN A 8 -6.58 -13.01 -5.34
C GLN A 8 -6.15 -11.76 -6.09
N VAL A 9 -5.23 -10.99 -5.52
CA VAL A 9 -4.76 -9.71 -6.07
C VAL A 9 -3.27 -9.57 -5.81
N ASP A 10 -2.55 -9.11 -6.84
CA ASP A 10 -1.11 -8.85 -6.77
C ASP A 10 -0.81 -7.36 -6.55
N ALA A 11 -1.79 -6.48 -6.75
CA ALA A 11 -1.66 -5.04 -6.56
C ALA A 11 -2.95 -4.38 -6.04
N VAL A 12 -2.79 -3.34 -5.24
CA VAL A 12 -3.85 -2.43 -4.78
C VAL A 12 -3.52 -1.03 -5.28
N ILE A 13 -4.40 -0.47 -6.09
CA ILE A 13 -4.24 0.89 -6.65
C ILE A 13 -5.26 1.81 -5.98
N CYS A 14 -4.83 2.96 -5.50
CA CYS A 14 -5.71 4.00 -4.98
C CYS A 14 -5.42 5.37 -5.59
N TRP A 15 -6.42 6.25 -5.55
CA TRP A 15 -6.25 7.61 -6.05
C TRP A 15 -5.29 8.41 -5.16
N SER A 16 -5.53 8.40 -3.84
CA SER A 16 -4.71 9.10 -2.87
C SER A 16 -4.70 8.38 -1.52
N LEU A 17 -3.66 8.62 -0.72
CA LEU A 17 -3.54 8.02 0.62
C LEU A 17 -4.69 8.46 1.55
N ASP A 18 -5.17 9.70 1.40
CA ASP A 18 -6.28 10.24 2.21
C ASP A 18 -7.60 9.48 2.04
N ARG A 19 -7.76 8.73 0.94
CA ARG A 19 -8.96 7.94 0.63
C ARG A 19 -8.97 6.55 1.28
N LEU A 20 -7.83 6.04 1.74
CA LEU A 20 -7.74 4.70 2.33
C LEU A 20 -8.13 4.63 3.82
N GLY A 21 -8.16 5.76 4.52
CA GLY A 21 -8.70 5.79 5.87
C GLY A 21 -8.41 7.08 6.61
N ARG A 22 -9.32 7.43 7.52
CA ARG A 22 -9.18 8.57 8.46
C ARG A 22 -8.09 8.34 9.52
N ASN A 23 -7.45 7.17 9.55
CA ASN A 23 -6.47 6.77 10.56
C ASN A 23 -5.17 6.32 9.89
N MET A 24 -4.18 7.21 9.88
CA MET A 24 -2.83 6.98 9.32
C MET A 24 -2.19 5.69 9.86
N ARG A 25 -2.38 5.39 11.14
CA ARG A 25 -1.81 4.18 11.77
C ARG A 25 -2.36 2.90 11.17
N HIS A 26 -3.65 2.89 10.83
CA HIS A 26 -4.28 1.74 10.18
C HIS A 26 -3.78 1.56 8.75
N LEU A 27 -3.48 2.66 8.05
CA LEU A 27 -2.92 2.62 6.71
C LEU A 27 -1.52 2.01 6.70
N VAL A 28 -0.63 2.43 7.61
CA VAL A 28 0.73 1.87 7.73
C VAL A 28 0.67 0.35 7.99
N LEU A 29 -0.20 -0.10 8.92
CA LEU A 29 -0.38 -1.53 9.19
C LEU A 29 -0.87 -2.32 7.96
N LEU A 30 -1.74 -1.73 7.14
CA LEU A 30 -2.20 -2.36 5.90
C LEU A 30 -1.09 -2.44 4.86
N LEU A 31 -0.27 -1.39 4.73
CA LEU A 31 0.86 -1.36 3.81
C LEU A 31 1.89 -2.43 4.20
N ASP A 32 2.21 -2.56 5.49
CA ASP A 32 3.08 -3.62 6.01
C ASP A 32 2.50 -5.02 5.73
N GLU A 33 1.19 -5.21 5.98
CA GLU A 33 0.52 -6.49 5.69
C GLU A 33 0.65 -6.84 4.19
N TRP A 34 0.41 -5.87 3.30
CA TRP A 34 0.46 -6.09 1.85
C TRP A 34 1.88 -6.34 1.37
N GLN A 35 2.85 -5.58 1.88
CA GLN A 35 4.26 -5.77 1.57
C GLN A 35 4.75 -7.17 2.00
N SER A 36 4.36 -7.63 3.20
CA SER A 36 4.70 -8.98 3.70
C SER A 36 4.14 -10.11 2.84
N ARG A 37 3.09 -9.83 2.06
CA ARG A 37 2.42 -10.77 1.15
C ARG A 37 2.79 -10.56 -0.32
N SER A 38 3.81 -9.75 -0.59
CA SER A 38 4.24 -9.38 -1.95
C SER A 38 3.15 -8.74 -2.81
N VAL A 39 2.18 -8.07 -2.18
CA VAL A 39 1.14 -7.31 -2.87
C VAL A 39 1.60 -5.86 -3.02
N ALA A 40 1.68 -5.40 -4.27
CA ALA A 40 2.07 -4.04 -4.58
C ALA A 40 0.98 -3.04 -4.18
N PHE A 41 1.40 -1.83 -3.84
CA PHE A 41 0.54 -0.73 -3.49
C PHE A 41 0.94 0.50 -4.30
N VAL A 42 -0.03 1.06 -5.02
CA VAL A 42 0.19 2.18 -5.93
C VAL A 42 -0.78 3.31 -5.63
N THR A 43 -0.26 4.54 -5.51
CA THR A 43 -1.08 5.74 -5.43
C THR A 43 -0.86 6.64 -6.63
N LEU A 44 -1.97 7.12 -7.20
CA LEU A 44 -1.93 7.96 -8.40
C LEU A 44 -1.56 9.41 -8.08
N ARG A 45 -2.00 9.93 -6.93
CA ARG A 45 -1.78 11.33 -6.52
C ARG A 45 -0.39 11.58 -5.96
N GLU A 46 0.09 10.70 -5.09
CA GLU A 46 1.41 10.83 -4.47
C GLU A 46 2.52 10.16 -5.31
N GLY A 47 2.15 9.37 -6.32
CA GLY A 47 3.10 8.70 -7.21
C GLY A 47 3.89 7.59 -6.51
N ILE A 48 3.35 7.04 -5.41
CA ILE A 48 3.99 5.97 -4.67
C ILE A 48 3.69 4.66 -5.36
N ASP A 49 4.72 3.86 -5.64
CA ASP A 49 4.59 2.52 -6.22
C ASP A 49 5.51 1.53 -5.51
N THR A 50 4.96 0.73 -4.61
CA THR A 50 5.73 -0.27 -3.83
C THR A 50 6.11 -1.52 -4.64
N SER A 51 5.71 -1.63 -5.91
CA SER A 51 6.30 -2.61 -6.83
C SER A 51 7.76 -2.27 -7.15
N THR A 52 8.12 -0.99 -7.08
CA THR A 52 9.48 -0.50 -7.33
C THR A 52 10.32 -0.44 -6.06
N PRO A 53 11.66 -0.63 -6.14
CA PRO A 53 12.55 -0.44 -5.00
C PRO A 53 12.43 0.98 -4.39
N ALA A 54 12.28 1.99 -5.24
CA ALA A 54 12.14 3.39 -4.82
C ALA A 54 10.84 3.62 -4.03
N GLY A 55 9.70 3.12 -4.51
CA GLY A 55 8.43 3.30 -3.79
C GLY A 55 8.32 2.45 -2.53
N ARG A 56 9.00 1.29 -2.45
CA ARG A 56 9.16 0.58 -1.16
C ARG A 56 9.91 1.41 -0.12
N MET A 57 10.98 2.09 -0.53
CA MET A 57 11.73 2.97 0.35
C MET A 57 10.87 4.15 0.82
N MET A 58 10.10 4.77 -0.07
CA MET A 58 9.16 5.84 0.27
C MET A 58 8.06 5.39 1.24
N ALA A 59 7.53 4.18 1.05
CA ALA A 59 6.52 3.62 1.96
C ALA A 59 7.06 3.42 3.38
N GLN A 60 8.34 3.04 3.53
CA GLN A 60 8.96 2.92 4.86
C GLN A 60 9.22 4.27 5.54
N MET A 61 9.32 5.37 4.79
CA MET A 61 9.43 6.72 5.36
C MET A 61 8.09 7.31 5.81
N LEU A 62 6.95 6.74 5.38
CA LEU A 62 5.61 7.15 5.79
C LEU A 62 5.17 6.53 7.13
N GLY A 63 5.95 5.59 7.67
CA GLY A 63 5.74 4.89 8.93
C GLY A 63 6.39 5.57 10.12
#